data_AF-A0A800MBA8-F1
#
_entry.id   AF-A0A800MBA8-F1
#
_cell.length_a   1.000
_cell.length_b   1.000
_cell.length_c   1.000
_cell.angle_alpha   90.00
_cell.angle_beta   90.00
_cell.angle_gamma   90.00
#
_symmetry.space_group_name_H-M   'P 1'
#
loop_
_entity.id
_entity.type
_entity.pdbx_description
1 polymer ?
#
loop_
_entity_poly.entity_id
_entity_poly.type
_entity_poly.pdbx_seq_one_letter_code
_entity_poly.pdbx_strand_id
1 'polypeptide(L)'
;MKIIQMSLALFTGLMFILIINAKSQIPVPIAYYDFESKSATASDQSFNDNTATASGAVTLVDGGAPTGASPGAAAQLDGGHFRVPGIDMNSEIRDAGDGSYTMTAWIKPSATDGERFIFGQTNQGIHHGIRNGGFLHSAHWGADWNGDTRLQEYTPAEAQDGWVHAAFVYDGANDKGKIYLDGVLNGENSQRAPNGGGHFIFGGRNNGEAQYRGLIDEVAIWDKILSEGEILKLAEGGSPIASLTDADQDGFIDAWEKKYAGNLSDLDGNNEDADFDKDGLTDAEEYKLRISDPTKSDSDDDGLDDFTEIDDGTDPSNADTDGDGLLDGVETNSGTLVDNDDTGTDPNNADTDGDGYMDGIEIVNGSDPNDDNSTPPPLLAYYDFEGDQGNTVKDKGSWGNDAEVTRPGQTILGINGGAPGGSSPSTAADFQGGFLNIPGVDMSKVISGEGSYTLAAWIKPSDLGGNKFLFGQSSQGIHNGIRNNGYLHQAHWGADTNGATNLN
;
A
#
# COMPACT_ATOMS: atom_id res chain seq x y z
N MET A 1 -32.35 -15.62 87.47
CA MET A 1 -33.03 -15.49 86.17
C MET A 1 -32.19 -14.54 85.32
N LYS A 2 -31.20 -15.08 84.60
CA LYS A 2 -30.26 -14.32 83.75
C LYS A 2 -30.68 -14.54 82.31
N ILE A 3 -31.04 -13.46 81.62
CA ILE A 3 -31.40 -13.43 80.21
C ILE A 3 -30.10 -13.31 79.42
N ILE A 4 -29.88 -14.23 78.49
CA ILE A 4 -28.74 -14.28 77.58
C ILE A 4 -29.03 -13.33 76.42
N GLN A 5 -28.14 -12.36 76.21
CA GLN A 5 -28.15 -11.45 75.08
C GLN A 5 -27.37 -12.12 73.92
N MET A 6 -28.05 -12.53 72.86
CA MET A 6 -27.40 -12.93 71.60
C MET A 6 -27.11 -11.68 70.78
N SER A 7 -25.84 -11.46 70.46
CA SER A 7 -25.36 -10.45 69.53
C SER A 7 -25.66 -10.86 68.09
N LEU A 8 -26.40 -10.02 67.38
CA LEU A 8 -26.62 -10.10 65.93
C LEU A 8 -25.37 -9.57 65.22
N ALA A 9 -24.57 -10.45 64.63
CA ALA A 9 -23.49 -10.06 63.72
C ALA A 9 -24.09 -9.78 62.34
N LEU A 10 -24.07 -8.52 61.90
CA LEU A 10 -24.32 -8.14 60.51
C LEU A 10 -23.16 -8.65 59.65
N PHE A 11 -23.39 -9.72 58.88
CA PHE A 11 -22.58 -10.02 57.70
C PHE A 11 -23.08 -9.11 56.58
N THR A 12 -22.31 -8.08 56.24
CA THR A 12 -22.52 -7.32 55.01
C THR A 12 -22.06 -8.18 53.83
N GLY A 13 -22.97 -9.01 53.34
CA GLY A 13 -22.82 -9.66 52.04
C GLY A 13 -22.90 -8.59 50.96
N LEU A 14 -21.77 -8.38 50.27
CA LEU A 14 -21.70 -7.59 49.05
C LEU A 14 -22.60 -8.29 48.01
N MET A 15 -23.79 -7.75 47.81
CA MET A 15 -24.73 -8.21 46.80
C MET A 15 -24.15 -7.81 45.44
N PHE A 16 -23.38 -8.71 44.83
CA PHE A 16 -23.06 -8.64 43.41
C PHE A 16 -24.38 -8.67 42.65
N ILE A 17 -24.81 -7.51 42.16
CA ILE A 17 -25.86 -7.44 41.15
C ILE A 17 -25.22 -8.03 39.89
N LEU A 18 -25.49 -9.30 39.63
CA LEU A 18 -25.24 -9.92 38.34
C LEU A 18 -26.23 -9.28 37.36
N ILE A 19 -25.88 -8.11 36.81
CA ILE A 19 -26.47 -7.65 35.57
C ILE A 19 -25.99 -8.67 34.55
N ILE A 20 -26.88 -9.58 34.15
CA ILE A 20 -26.69 -10.36 32.94
C ILE A 20 -26.78 -9.33 31.81
N ASN A 21 -25.65 -8.66 31.53
CA ASN A 21 -25.45 -8.06 30.23
C ASN A 21 -25.61 -9.23 29.26
N ALA A 22 -26.54 -9.14 28.32
CA ALA A 22 -26.46 -9.97 27.13
C ALA A 22 -25.00 -9.89 26.66
N LYS A 23 -24.30 -11.02 26.55
CA LYS A 23 -22.91 -11.04 26.12
C LYS A 23 -22.90 -10.39 24.73
N SER A 24 -22.58 -9.10 24.64
CA SER A 24 -22.38 -8.42 23.36
C SER A 24 -21.31 -9.21 22.62
N GLN A 25 -21.66 -9.75 21.45
CA GLN A 25 -20.69 -10.44 20.62
C GLN A 25 -19.68 -9.41 20.12
N ILE A 26 -18.42 -9.81 20.01
CA ILE A 26 -17.39 -8.94 19.44
C ILE A 26 -17.83 -8.68 17.98
N PRO A 27 -18.03 -7.41 17.57
CA PRO A 27 -18.39 -7.12 16.19
C PRO A 27 -17.26 -7.55 15.25
N VAL A 28 -17.60 -7.88 13.99
CA VAL A 28 -16.58 -8.19 12.99
C VAL A 28 -15.64 -6.99 12.80
N PRO A 29 -14.30 -7.19 12.82
CA PRO A 29 -13.33 -6.14 12.54
C PRO A 29 -13.32 -5.72 11.07
N ILE A 30 -12.70 -4.57 10.78
CA ILE A 30 -12.29 -4.20 9.41
C ILE A 30 -11.26 -5.20 8.90
N ALA A 31 -10.32 -5.61 9.75
CA ALA A 31 -9.35 -6.64 9.45
C ALA A 31 -8.88 -7.39 10.70
N TYR A 32 -8.52 -8.66 10.53
CA TYR A 32 -7.98 -9.53 11.56
C TYR A 32 -6.90 -10.46 11.00
N TYR A 33 -5.72 -10.51 11.63
CA TYR A 33 -4.59 -11.35 11.23
C TYR A 33 -4.15 -12.24 12.38
N ASP A 34 -4.18 -13.55 12.14
CA ASP A 34 -3.86 -14.63 13.07
C ASP A 34 -2.48 -15.27 12.85
N PHE A 35 -1.86 -15.02 11.69
CA PHE A 35 -0.53 -15.52 11.28
C PHE A 35 -0.36 -17.05 11.21
N GLU A 36 -1.44 -17.82 11.35
CA GLU A 36 -1.39 -19.30 11.36
C GLU A 36 -0.90 -19.90 10.04
N SER A 37 -1.14 -19.22 8.91
CA SER A 37 -0.64 -19.62 7.59
C SER A 37 0.88 -19.48 7.44
N LYS A 38 1.53 -18.72 8.33
CA LYS A 38 2.97 -18.37 8.28
C LYS A 38 3.42 -17.78 6.94
N SER A 39 2.55 -17.02 6.31
CA SER A 39 2.86 -16.30 5.07
C SER A 39 3.40 -14.90 5.34
N ALA A 40 4.26 -14.41 4.44
CA ALA A 40 4.65 -13.00 4.39
C ALA A 40 3.49 -12.11 3.91
N THR A 41 2.52 -12.70 3.22
CA THR A 41 1.25 -12.11 2.84
C THR A 41 0.18 -12.69 3.76
N ALA A 42 -0.08 -12.01 4.88
CA ALA A 42 -1.02 -12.46 5.89
C ALA A 42 -2.46 -12.14 5.44
N SER A 43 -3.26 -13.19 5.29
CA SER A 43 -4.67 -13.11 4.90
C SER A 43 -5.52 -12.44 5.99
N ASP A 44 -6.48 -11.63 5.57
CA ASP A 44 -7.48 -11.04 6.47
C ASP A 44 -8.57 -12.06 6.81
N GLN A 45 -8.60 -12.50 8.06
CA GLN A 45 -9.59 -13.43 8.60
C GLN A 45 -10.98 -12.81 8.84
N SER A 46 -11.13 -11.50 8.64
CA SER A 46 -12.43 -10.81 8.69
C SER A 46 -13.25 -10.92 7.41
N PHE A 47 -12.65 -11.43 6.32
CA PHE A 47 -13.24 -11.57 4.98
C PHE A 47 -13.58 -10.24 4.27
N ASN A 48 -12.86 -9.17 4.63
CA ASN A 48 -12.97 -7.85 3.99
C ASN A 48 -11.80 -7.54 3.03
N ASP A 49 -11.05 -8.57 2.61
CA ASP A 49 -9.91 -8.51 1.66
C ASP A 49 -8.80 -7.52 2.01
N ASN A 50 -8.64 -7.23 3.29
CA ASN A 50 -7.58 -6.34 3.74
C ASN A 50 -6.27 -7.09 3.90
N THR A 51 -5.71 -7.62 2.81
CA THR A 51 -4.47 -8.41 2.87
C THR A 51 -3.28 -7.58 3.40
N ALA A 52 -2.48 -8.17 4.29
CA ALA A 52 -1.31 -7.54 4.88
C ALA A 52 0.00 -8.12 4.33
N THR A 53 0.88 -7.26 3.81
CA THR A 53 2.18 -7.68 3.25
C THR A 53 3.35 -7.27 4.13
N ALA A 54 4.21 -8.24 4.46
CA ALA A 54 5.40 -8.03 5.25
C ALA A 54 6.45 -7.21 4.49
N SER A 55 7.16 -6.35 5.21
CA SER A 55 8.24 -5.54 4.70
C SER A 55 9.37 -5.44 5.72
N GLY A 56 10.61 -5.57 5.24
CA GLY A 56 11.78 -5.55 6.11
C GLY A 56 11.95 -6.85 6.90
N ALA A 57 12.50 -6.75 8.11
CA ALA A 57 12.84 -7.91 8.93
C ALA A 57 11.62 -8.48 9.67
N VAL A 58 10.86 -9.33 8.97
CA VAL A 58 9.74 -10.11 9.49
C VAL A 58 10.01 -11.60 9.29
N THR A 59 9.74 -12.41 10.32
CA THR A 59 9.79 -13.88 10.23
C THR A 59 8.58 -14.48 10.95
N LEU A 60 7.97 -15.51 10.37
CA LEU A 60 6.82 -16.20 10.96
C LEU A 60 7.33 -17.41 11.75
N VAL A 61 6.90 -17.54 13.01
CA VAL A 61 7.45 -18.53 13.94
C VAL A 61 6.35 -19.42 14.52
N ASP A 62 6.75 -20.61 14.99
CA ASP A 62 5.88 -21.47 15.81
C ASP A 62 5.63 -20.85 17.19
N GLY A 63 4.41 -20.97 17.67
CA GLY A 63 4.00 -20.55 19.01
C GLY A 63 3.59 -19.08 19.08
N GLY A 64 2.27 -18.87 19.02
CA GLY A 64 1.61 -17.58 19.19
C GLY A 64 1.33 -17.23 20.65
N ALA A 65 0.39 -16.31 20.85
CA ALA A 65 -0.13 -15.95 22.16
C ALA A 65 -0.81 -17.18 22.79
N PRO A 66 -0.34 -17.72 23.94
CA PRO A 66 -0.82 -19.01 24.45
C PRO A 66 -2.31 -19.07 24.80
N THR A 67 -2.89 -17.91 25.08
CA THR A 67 -4.31 -17.72 25.35
C THR A 67 -5.00 -16.92 24.24
N GLY A 68 -4.36 -16.74 23.09
CA GLY A 68 -5.00 -16.21 21.88
C GLY A 68 -6.04 -17.17 21.33
N ALA A 69 -6.85 -16.69 20.39
CA ALA A 69 -7.79 -17.52 19.64
C ALA A 69 -7.06 -18.52 18.71
N SER A 70 -5.88 -18.14 18.23
CA SER A 70 -5.00 -18.88 17.32
C SER A 70 -3.56 -18.90 17.88
N PRO A 71 -3.21 -19.87 18.73
CA PRO A 71 -1.92 -19.89 19.43
C PRO A 71 -0.80 -20.60 18.65
N GLY A 72 -1.02 -20.99 17.39
CA GLY A 72 -0.13 -21.87 16.64
C GLY A 72 1.08 -21.17 16.05
N ALA A 73 0.94 -19.89 15.67
CA ALA A 73 2.01 -19.09 15.08
C ALA A 73 1.98 -17.63 15.53
N ALA A 74 3.06 -16.90 15.25
CA ALA A 74 3.11 -15.46 15.41
C ALA A 74 4.10 -14.83 14.42
N ALA A 75 3.97 -13.52 14.21
CA ALA A 75 4.97 -12.75 13.48
C ALA A 75 6.04 -12.22 14.43
N GLN A 76 7.30 -12.57 14.18
CA GLN A 76 8.47 -11.97 14.81
C GLN A 76 8.94 -10.78 13.98
N LEU A 77 8.91 -9.60 14.59
CA LEU A 77 9.38 -8.35 14.00
C LEU A 77 10.73 -7.97 14.62
N ASP A 78 11.76 -7.77 13.80
CA ASP A 78 13.07 -7.24 14.22
C ASP A 78 13.47 -6.03 13.36
N GLY A 79 12.58 -5.05 13.28
CA GLY A 79 12.74 -3.91 12.38
C GLY A 79 11.98 -4.03 11.06
N GLY A 80 11.11 -5.03 10.92
CA GLY A 80 10.09 -5.10 9.86
C GLY A 80 8.71 -4.65 10.34
N HIS A 81 7.77 -4.58 9.41
CA HIS A 81 6.37 -4.21 9.62
C HIS A 81 5.49 -4.86 8.54
N PHE A 82 4.18 -4.79 8.70
CA PHE A 82 3.22 -5.17 7.66
C PHE A 82 2.51 -3.92 7.14
N ARG A 83 2.28 -3.87 5.83
CA ARG A 83 1.44 -2.86 5.17
C ARG A 83 0.10 -3.45 4.81
N VAL A 84 -0.96 -2.67 4.97
CA VAL A 84 -2.32 -3.06 4.62
C VAL A 84 -2.90 -2.01 3.68
N PRO A 85 -2.64 -2.10 2.37
CA PRO A 85 -3.10 -1.11 1.39
C PRO A 85 -4.64 -1.00 1.33
N GLY A 86 -5.36 -2.08 1.62
CA GLY A 86 -6.83 -2.10 1.58
C GLY A 86 -7.50 -1.11 2.55
N ILE A 87 -6.86 -0.80 3.68
CA ILE A 87 -7.43 0.09 4.71
C ILE A 87 -6.89 1.51 4.55
N ASP A 88 -7.66 2.41 3.92
CA ASP A 88 -7.35 3.85 3.89
C ASP A 88 -7.79 4.53 5.20
N MET A 89 -6.82 4.96 5.99
CA MET A 89 -7.02 5.60 7.30
C MET A 89 -7.77 6.92 7.21
N ASN A 90 -7.82 7.55 6.03
CA ASN A 90 -8.67 8.72 5.81
C ASN A 90 -10.14 8.32 5.78
N SER A 91 -10.53 7.48 4.82
CA SER A 91 -11.93 7.17 4.52
C SER A 91 -12.55 6.22 5.53
N GLU A 92 -11.78 5.28 6.08
CA GLU A 92 -12.31 4.22 6.95
C GLU A 92 -12.20 4.53 8.44
N ILE A 93 -11.30 5.43 8.83
CA ILE A 93 -11.11 5.80 10.24
C ILE A 93 -11.37 7.28 10.44
N ARG A 94 -10.55 8.19 9.89
CA ARG A 94 -10.62 9.62 10.22
C ARG A 94 -11.94 10.28 9.83
N ASP A 95 -12.40 10.01 8.63
CA ASP A 95 -13.58 10.62 8.02
C ASP A 95 -14.83 9.73 8.12
N ALA A 96 -14.67 8.50 8.64
CA ALA A 96 -15.75 7.57 8.91
C ALA A 96 -16.47 7.91 10.22
N GLY A 97 -17.79 8.11 10.14
CA GLY A 97 -18.62 8.34 11.32
C GLY A 97 -18.15 9.53 12.16
N ASP A 98 -17.80 9.28 13.43
CA ASP A 98 -17.23 10.27 14.34
C ASP A 98 -15.70 10.14 14.51
N GLY A 99 -15.06 9.26 13.74
CA GLY A 99 -13.63 8.99 13.82
C GLY A 99 -13.23 7.96 14.87
N SER A 100 -14.19 7.27 15.50
CA SER A 100 -13.92 6.24 16.51
C SER A 100 -13.19 5.03 15.93
N TYR A 101 -12.36 4.39 16.75
CA TYR A 101 -11.74 3.12 16.38
C TYR A 101 -11.29 2.32 17.60
N THR A 102 -11.02 1.03 17.36
CA THR A 102 -10.32 0.14 18.28
C THR A 102 -9.23 -0.61 17.52
N MET A 103 -8.03 -0.71 18.09
CA MET A 103 -6.93 -1.53 17.57
C MET A 103 -6.40 -2.43 18.67
N THR A 104 -6.26 -3.72 18.40
CA THR A 104 -5.79 -4.71 19.38
C THR A 104 -4.71 -5.61 18.81
N ALA A 105 -3.80 -6.06 19.65
CA ALA A 105 -2.87 -7.14 19.33
C ALA A 105 -2.39 -7.81 20.62
N TRP A 106 -2.09 -9.09 20.51
CA TRP A 106 -1.18 -9.74 21.44
C TRP A 106 0.26 -9.37 21.06
N ILE A 107 1.06 -8.97 22.05
CA ILE A 107 2.46 -8.58 21.85
C ILE A 107 3.37 -9.24 22.89
N LYS A 108 4.59 -9.60 22.47
CA LYS A 108 5.69 -10.03 23.36
C LYS A 108 6.95 -9.26 22.99
N PRO A 109 7.12 -8.05 23.56
CA PRO A 109 8.21 -7.14 23.19
C PRO A 109 9.57 -7.72 23.56
N SER A 110 10.48 -7.82 22.59
CA SER A 110 11.90 -8.12 22.85
C SER A 110 12.69 -6.87 23.21
N ALA A 111 12.16 -5.69 22.86
CA ALA A 111 12.74 -4.39 23.17
C ALA A 111 11.65 -3.40 23.56
N THR A 112 11.91 -2.64 24.62
CA THR A 112 10.99 -1.62 25.18
C THR A 112 11.68 -0.27 25.34
N ASP A 113 12.90 -0.15 24.82
CA ASP A 113 13.68 1.07 24.77
C ASP A 113 13.28 1.94 23.57
N GLY A 114 13.42 3.26 23.72
CA GLY A 114 13.08 4.20 22.64
C GLY A 114 11.61 4.18 22.23
N GLU A 115 11.38 4.40 20.93
CA GLU A 115 10.05 4.31 20.28
C GLU A 115 9.93 2.97 19.56
N ARG A 116 8.83 2.24 19.79
CA ARG A 116 8.50 0.96 19.14
C ARG A 116 7.02 0.93 18.79
N PHE A 117 6.66 1.11 17.52
CA PHE A 117 5.25 1.26 17.11
C PHE A 117 4.59 -0.04 16.69
N ILE A 118 3.44 -0.31 17.32
CA ILE A 118 2.61 -1.49 17.06
C ILE A 118 1.61 -1.16 15.95
N PHE A 119 0.96 -0.01 16.00
CA PHE A 119 0.00 0.45 14.99
C PHE A 119 0.37 1.83 14.47
N GLY A 120 0.15 2.04 13.19
CA GLY A 120 0.40 3.32 12.55
C GLY A 120 -0.24 3.39 11.18
N GLN A 121 0.25 4.36 10.41
CA GLN A 121 -0.23 4.64 9.07
C GLN A 121 0.93 5.12 8.19
N THR A 122 0.79 5.04 6.87
CA THR A 122 1.88 5.37 5.95
C THR A 122 2.22 6.86 5.89
N ASN A 123 1.29 7.75 6.28
CA ASN A 123 1.52 9.19 6.41
C ASN A 123 1.31 9.69 7.84
N GLN A 124 2.10 10.66 8.29
CA GLN A 124 2.18 11.15 9.67
C GLN A 124 0.82 11.44 10.34
N GLY A 125 0.50 10.71 11.42
CA GLY A 125 -0.69 11.02 12.24
C GLY A 125 -0.93 10.06 13.41
N ILE A 126 -1.78 9.03 13.24
CA ILE A 126 -2.01 7.99 14.27
C ILE A 126 -0.75 7.15 14.46
N HIS A 127 -0.34 6.93 15.71
CA HIS A 127 0.65 5.92 16.07
C HIS A 127 0.49 5.44 17.52
N HIS A 128 0.38 4.12 17.70
CA HIS A 128 0.26 3.48 19.01
C HIS A 128 1.36 2.45 19.19
N GLY A 129 1.93 2.37 20.38
CA GLY A 129 3.08 1.50 20.61
C GLY A 129 3.67 1.61 21.99
N ILE A 130 5.00 1.52 22.07
CA ILE A 130 5.76 1.60 23.30
C ILE A 130 6.69 2.82 23.22
N ARG A 131 6.64 3.67 24.25
CA ARG A 131 7.49 4.86 24.39
C ARG A 131 7.82 5.14 25.87
N ASN A 132 8.63 6.18 26.10
CA ASN A 132 8.87 6.76 27.42
C ASN A 132 9.40 5.76 28.46
N GLY A 133 10.23 4.82 28.00
CA GLY A 133 10.85 3.79 28.83
C GLY A 133 9.91 2.62 29.11
N GLY A 134 9.10 2.20 28.15
CA GLY A 134 8.36 0.94 28.21
C GLY A 134 6.87 1.06 28.52
N PHE A 135 6.26 2.24 28.44
CA PHE A 135 4.81 2.35 28.57
C PHE A 135 4.13 2.13 27.23
N LEU A 136 2.94 1.51 27.25
CA LEU A 136 2.02 1.64 26.13
C LEU A 136 1.68 3.12 25.93
N HIS A 137 1.69 3.55 24.67
CA HIS A 137 1.64 4.94 24.26
C HIS A 137 0.62 5.11 23.15
N SER A 138 -0.25 6.10 23.31
CA SER A 138 -1.24 6.48 22.31
C SER A 138 -0.95 7.88 21.78
N ALA A 139 -1.02 8.04 20.45
CA ALA A 139 -0.79 9.32 19.83
C ALA A 139 -1.62 9.52 18.56
N HIS A 140 -2.22 10.71 18.48
CA HIS A 140 -2.57 11.39 17.24
C HIS A 140 -1.67 12.61 17.21
N TRP A 141 -0.93 12.85 16.13
CA TRP A 141 0.14 13.85 16.09
C TRP A 141 -0.17 15.13 16.90
N GLY A 142 0.62 15.35 17.97
CA GLY A 142 0.50 16.49 18.87
C GLY A 142 -0.48 16.32 20.04
N ALA A 143 -0.97 15.10 20.29
CA ALA A 143 -1.73 14.67 21.46
C ALA A 143 -1.28 13.26 21.86
N ASP A 144 -0.19 13.24 22.62
CA ASP A 144 0.59 12.05 22.91
C ASP A 144 0.53 11.80 24.42
N TRP A 145 0.21 10.57 24.84
CA TRP A 145 0.14 10.21 26.25
C TRP A 145 0.40 8.71 26.46
N ASN A 146 0.72 8.33 27.70
CA ASN A 146 1.05 6.97 28.09
C ASN A 146 -0.05 6.38 28.96
N GLY A 147 -0.18 5.05 28.93
CA GLY A 147 -0.86 4.31 30.00
C GLY A 147 -0.05 4.33 31.31
N ASP A 148 -0.63 3.78 32.37
CA ASP A 148 -0.09 3.87 33.73
C ASP A 148 0.99 2.84 34.05
N THR A 149 1.14 1.80 33.22
CA THR A 149 2.02 0.65 33.53
C THR A 149 3.23 0.55 32.60
N ARG A 150 4.43 0.39 33.19
CA ARG A 150 5.63 0.01 32.45
C ARG A 150 5.61 -1.49 32.18
N LEU A 151 5.76 -1.88 30.93
CA LEU A 151 5.76 -3.30 30.54
C LEU A 151 6.90 -4.10 31.18
N GLN A 152 8.06 -3.49 31.47
CA GLN A 152 9.16 -4.23 32.12
C GLN A 152 8.91 -4.54 33.60
N GLU A 153 7.99 -3.81 34.23
CA GLU A 153 7.60 -3.99 35.64
C GLU A 153 6.30 -4.80 35.75
N TYR A 154 5.64 -5.03 34.62
CA TYR A 154 4.39 -5.74 34.57
C TYR A 154 4.62 -7.25 34.70
N THR A 155 3.91 -7.86 35.65
CA THR A 155 3.88 -9.31 35.85
C THR A 155 2.44 -9.76 35.68
N PRO A 156 2.06 -10.39 34.55
CA PRO A 156 0.70 -10.88 34.35
C PRO A 156 0.33 -11.87 35.44
N ALA A 157 -0.93 -11.85 35.88
CA ALA A 157 -1.43 -12.76 36.93
C ALA A 157 -1.28 -14.24 36.55
N GLU A 158 -1.24 -14.53 35.24
CA GLU A 158 -1.19 -15.87 34.66
C GLU A 158 0.08 -16.10 33.82
N ALA A 159 1.25 -15.57 34.22
CA ALA A 159 2.57 -15.95 33.67
C ALA A 159 2.58 -16.36 32.17
N GLN A 160 2.04 -15.51 31.29
CA GLN A 160 1.77 -15.74 29.86
C GLN A 160 3.06 -15.76 29.01
N ASP A 161 4.17 -16.24 29.58
CA ASP A 161 5.50 -16.28 28.97
C ASP A 161 5.95 -14.94 28.35
N GLY A 162 5.50 -13.82 28.92
CA GLY A 162 5.86 -12.46 28.46
C GLY A 162 4.96 -11.88 27.37
N TRP A 163 3.91 -12.59 26.94
CA TRP A 163 2.83 -12.00 26.15
C TRP A 163 1.96 -11.07 27.00
N VAL A 164 1.45 -10.02 26.36
CA VAL A 164 0.41 -9.13 26.88
C VAL A 164 -0.55 -8.77 25.74
N HIS A 165 -1.82 -8.57 26.07
CA HIS A 165 -2.81 -8.06 25.14
C HIS A 165 -2.91 -6.53 25.26
N ALA A 166 -2.54 -5.82 24.19
CA ALA A 166 -2.61 -4.37 24.12
C ALA A 166 -3.83 -3.95 23.30
N ALA A 167 -4.65 -3.05 23.84
CA ALA A 167 -5.75 -2.44 23.09
C ALA A 167 -5.73 -0.91 23.21
N PHE A 168 -5.93 -0.25 22.07
CA PHE A 168 -6.03 1.20 21.94
C PHE A 168 -7.43 1.53 21.41
N VAL A 169 -8.18 2.30 22.18
CA VAL A 169 -9.55 2.69 21.84
C VAL A 169 -9.61 4.21 21.76
N TYR A 170 -10.21 4.71 20.70
CA TYR A 170 -10.50 6.12 20.54
C TYR A 170 -12.01 6.31 20.34
N ASP A 171 -12.60 7.13 21.21
CA ASP A 171 -13.98 7.59 21.15
C ASP A 171 -14.02 8.96 20.50
N GLY A 172 -14.41 8.98 19.23
CA GLY A 172 -14.46 10.16 18.39
C GLY A 172 -15.54 11.15 18.77
N ALA A 173 -16.70 10.67 19.25
CA ALA A 173 -17.77 11.54 19.74
C ALA A 173 -17.34 12.39 20.94
N ASN A 174 -16.42 11.89 21.76
CA ASN A 174 -16.01 12.53 23.02
C ASN A 174 -14.55 13.00 23.04
N ASP A 175 -13.78 12.82 21.97
CA ASP A 175 -12.35 13.14 21.91
C ASP A 175 -11.59 12.47 23.10
N LYS A 176 -11.79 11.15 23.26
CA LYS A 176 -11.26 10.37 24.38
C LYS A 176 -10.49 9.15 23.92
N GLY A 177 -9.24 9.03 24.38
CA GLY A 177 -8.41 7.85 24.17
C GLY A 177 -8.37 6.98 25.42
N LYS A 178 -8.38 5.66 25.24
CA LYS A 178 -8.19 4.65 26.29
C LYS A 178 -7.15 3.63 25.86
N ILE A 179 -6.33 3.20 26.81
CA ILE A 179 -5.39 2.10 26.64
C ILE A 179 -5.82 1.00 27.61
N TYR A 180 -5.88 -0.24 27.14
CA TYR A 180 -6.08 -1.43 27.97
C TYR A 180 -4.85 -2.32 27.87
N LEU A 181 -4.53 -2.97 29.00
CA LEU A 181 -3.47 -3.95 29.13
C LEU A 181 -4.08 -5.21 29.76
N ASP A 182 -4.00 -6.33 29.06
CA ASP A 182 -4.60 -7.63 29.45
C ASP A 182 -6.09 -7.50 29.80
N GLY A 183 -6.83 -6.79 28.96
CA GLY A 183 -8.28 -6.61 29.11
C GLY A 183 -8.68 -5.55 30.15
N VAL A 184 -7.74 -5.04 30.94
CA VAL A 184 -7.99 -4.08 32.02
C VAL A 184 -7.62 -2.67 31.60
N LEU A 185 -8.46 -1.69 31.92
CA LEU A 185 -8.19 -0.28 31.63
C LEU A 185 -6.86 0.15 32.28
N ASN A 186 -5.91 0.56 31.46
CA ASN A 186 -4.57 0.99 31.85
C ASN A 186 -4.39 2.50 31.87
N GLY A 187 -5.26 3.25 31.18
CA GLY A 187 -5.26 4.70 31.19
C GLY A 187 -6.33 5.29 30.29
N GLU A 188 -6.77 6.49 30.61
CA GLU A 188 -7.72 7.28 29.82
C GLU A 188 -7.28 8.74 29.80
N ASN A 189 -7.32 9.37 28.62
CA ASN A 189 -7.02 10.78 28.50
C ASN A 189 -7.88 11.46 27.42
N SER A 190 -7.94 12.79 27.46
CA SER A 190 -8.42 13.55 26.31
C SER A 190 -7.47 13.35 25.13
N GLN A 191 -8.06 13.10 23.96
CA GLN A 191 -7.36 12.81 22.73
C GLN A 191 -8.00 13.63 21.62
N ARG A 192 -7.22 14.28 20.76
CA ARG A 192 -7.80 14.99 19.60
C ARG A 192 -8.35 14.02 18.57
N ALA A 193 -9.17 14.49 17.63
CA ALA A 193 -9.50 13.76 16.40
C ALA A 193 -8.29 13.16 15.67
N PRO A 194 -8.44 11.98 15.02
CA PRO A 194 -7.42 11.40 14.16
C PRO A 194 -6.93 12.39 13.11
N ASN A 195 -5.66 12.30 12.75
CA ASN A 195 -5.06 13.16 11.74
C ASN A 195 -4.02 12.38 10.93
N GLY A 196 -3.42 13.04 9.93
CA GLY A 196 -2.56 12.36 8.97
C GLY A 196 -3.35 11.62 7.92
N GLY A 197 -2.81 10.50 7.43
CA GLY A 197 -3.51 9.67 6.48
C GLY A 197 -2.70 8.49 5.95
N GLY A 198 -3.07 8.06 4.74
CA GLY A 198 -2.46 6.92 4.07
C GLY A 198 -3.06 5.61 4.58
N HIS A 199 -2.33 4.52 4.39
CA HIS A 199 -2.86 3.18 4.64
C HIS A 199 -2.45 2.67 6.02
N PHE A 200 -3.26 1.77 6.58
CA PHE A 200 -2.96 1.12 7.85
C PHE A 200 -1.65 0.32 7.76
N ILE A 201 -0.85 0.40 8.82
CA ILE A 201 0.32 -0.47 8.98
C ILE A 201 0.38 -0.93 10.44
N PHE A 202 0.94 -2.12 10.65
CA PHE A 202 1.26 -2.60 11.99
C PHE A 202 2.72 -3.06 12.05
N GLY A 203 3.33 -2.93 13.22
CA GLY A 203 4.77 -3.09 13.42
C GLY A 203 5.61 -1.83 13.12
N GLY A 204 4.99 -0.70 12.77
CA GLY A 204 5.69 0.57 12.54
C GLY A 204 4.76 1.78 12.40
N ARG A 205 5.33 2.93 12.03
CA ARG A 205 4.60 4.16 11.63
C ARG A 205 5.27 4.81 10.41
N ASN A 206 4.62 5.76 9.72
CA ASN A 206 5.23 6.58 8.66
C ASN A 206 6.06 5.78 7.65
N ASN A 207 5.45 4.78 7.02
CA ASN A 207 6.13 3.90 6.07
C ASN A 207 7.27 3.04 6.68
N GLY A 208 7.16 2.70 7.96
CA GLY A 208 8.01 1.71 8.63
C GLY A 208 9.09 2.28 9.55
N GLU A 209 8.99 3.53 10.01
CA GLU A 209 9.89 4.11 11.01
C GLU A 209 9.60 3.60 12.43
N ALA A 210 10.63 3.59 13.28
CA ALA A 210 10.53 3.30 14.72
C ALA A 210 9.76 2.01 15.03
N GLN A 211 10.15 0.94 14.33
CA GLN A 211 9.44 -0.34 14.27
C GLN A 211 9.29 -1.00 15.63
N TYR A 212 8.21 -1.76 15.78
CA TYR A 212 8.08 -2.73 16.87
C TYR A 212 9.18 -3.78 16.79
N ARG A 213 9.58 -4.30 17.96
CA ARG A 213 10.52 -5.43 18.06
C ARG A 213 10.02 -6.42 19.10
N GLY A 214 9.76 -7.64 18.64
CA GLY A 214 9.12 -8.68 19.43
C GLY A 214 8.19 -9.52 18.58
N LEU A 215 7.47 -10.42 19.25
CA LEU A 215 6.40 -11.17 18.61
C LEU A 215 5.11 -10.36 18.66
N ILE A 216 4.34 -10.39 17.59
CA ILE A 216 2.97 -9.88 17.51
C ILE A 216 2.08 -10.99 16.99
N ASP A 217 0.87 -11.01 17.49
CA ASP A 217 -0.15 -11.98 17.14
C ASP A 217 -1.53 -11.34 17.26
N GLU A 218 -2.54 -11.94 16.61
CA GLU A 218 -3.95 -11.58 16.78
C GLU A 218 -4.24 -10.08 16.54
N VAL A 219 -3.72 -9.54 15.45
CA VAL A 219 -3.84 -8.13 15.13
C VAL A 219 -5.23 -7.86 14.58
N ALA A 220 -5.98 -6.95 15.20
CA ALA A 220 -7.32 -6.59 14.72
C ALA A 220 -7.63 -5.09 14.84
N ILE A 221 -8.46 -4.59 13.92
CA ILE A 221 -8.86 -3.18 13.85
C ILE A 221 -10.36 -3.05 13.58
N TRP A 222 -11.00 -2.09 14.25
CA TRP A 222 -12.41 -1.72 14.08
C TRP A 222 -12.56 -0.21 13.92
N ASP A 223 -13.56 0.23 13.15
CA ASP A 223 -14.04 1.61 13.01
C ASP A 223 -15.01 2.04 14.13
N LYS A 224 -14.97 1.34 15.27
CA LYS A 224 -15.85 1.59 16.42
C LYS A 224 -15.18 1.30 17.74
N ILE A 225 -15.83 1.80 18.79
CA ILE A 225 -15.44 1.58 20.18
C ILE A 225 -15.88 0.17 20.59
N LEU A 226 -14.94 -0.66 21.01
CA LEU A 226 -15.25 -1.87 21.78
C LEU A 226 -15.43 -1.53 23.26
N SER A 227 -16.42 -2.17 23.88
CA SER A 227 -16.66 -2.08 25.32
C SER A 227 -15.55 -2.77 26.12
N GLU A 228 -15.40 -2.38 27.39
CA GLU A 228 -14.44 -3.04 28.31
C GLU A 228 -14.67 -4.55 28.40
N GLY A 229 -15.92 -5.01 28.32
CA GLY A 229 -16.24 -6.44 28.33
C GLY A 229 -15.87 -7.17 27.03
N GLU A 230 -15.87 -6.48 25.88
CA GLU A 230 -15.39 -7.05 24.61
C GLU A 230 -13.86 -7.09 24.57
N ILE A 231 -13.20 -6.04 25.05
CA ILE A 231 -11.74 -5.99 25.20
C ILE A 231 -11.24 -7.07 26.17
N LEU A 232 -11.94 -7.29 27.28
CA LEU A 232 -11.61 -8.37 28.21
C LEU A 232 -11.76 -9.75 27.55
N LYS A 233 -12.81 -9.98 26.75
CA LYS A 233 -12.98 -11.25 26.03
C LYS A 233 -11.83 -11.51 25.06
N LEU A 234 -11.37 -10.51 24.32
CA LEU A 234 -10.21 -10.63 23.43
C LEU A 234 -8.95 -11.02 24.22
N ALA A 235 -8.72 -10.37 25.36
CA ALA A 235 -7.60 -10.68 26.25
C ALA A 235 -7.71 -12.05 26.95
N GLU A 236 -8.90 -12.65 27.00
CA GLU A 236 -9.15 -14.00 27.51
C GLU A 236 -9.17 -15.07 26.39
N GLY A 237 -8.81 -14.70 25.16
CA GLY A 237 -8.73 -15.62 24.00
C GLY A 237 -9.99 -15.74 23.16
N GLY A 238 -10.92 -14.81 23.30
CA GLY A 238 -12.05 -14.71 22.38
C GLY A 238 -11.59 -14.30 20.99
N SER A 239 -12.05 -15.02 19.97
CA SER A 239 -11.75 -14.68 18.57
C SER A 239 -12.40 -13.34 18.17
N PRO A 240 -11.67 -12.44 17.49
CA PRO A 240 -12.22 -11.22 16.88
C PRO A 240 -13.40 -11.47 15.92
N ILE A 241 -13.45 -12.65 15.31
CA ILE A 241 -14.45 -13.04 14.31
C ILE A 241 -15.52 -14.00 14.84
N ALA A 242 -15.65 -14.13 16.17
CA ALA A 242 -16.62 -15.02 16.79
C ALA A 242 -18.10 -14.69 16.48
N SER A 243 -18.37 -13.53 15.85
CA SER A 243 -19.70 -13.14 15.38
C SER A 243 -20.01 -13.52 13.93
N LEU A 244 -19.03 -14.02 13.17
CA LEU A 244 -19.28 -14.59 11.85
C LEU A 244 -20.15 -15.85 12.00
N THR A 245 -21.12 -15.99 11.09
CA THR A 245 -22.07 -17.11 11.09
C THR A 245 -21.89 -17.94 9.84
N ASP A 246 -22.30 -19.20 9.97
CA ASP A 246 -22.48 -20.18 8.89
C ASP A 246 -23.89 -20.76 9.13
N ALA A 247 -24.88 -20.17 8.46
CA ALA A 247 -26.29 -20.36 8.78
C ALA A 247 -26.84 -21.69 8.23
N ASP A 248 -26.32 -22.16 7.11
CA ASP A 248 -26.68 -23.39 6.42
C ASP A 248 -25.71 -24.55 6.70
N GLN A 249 -24.61 -24.28 7.42
CA GLN A 249 -23.70 -25.27 8.02
C GLN A 249 -22.91 -26.07 7.01
N ASP A 250 -22.54 -25.44 5.90
CA ASP A 250 -21.73 -26.03 4.86
C ASP A 250 -20.22 -25.77 5.06
N GLY A 251 -19.85 -24.96 6.05
CA GLY A 251 -18.47 -24.61 6.38
C GLY A 251 -17.99 -23.32 5.74
N PHE A 252 -18.77 -22.71 4.86
CA PHE A 252 -18.56 -21.35 4.39
C PHE A 252 -19.24 -20.37 5.34
N ILE A 253 -18.69 -19.16 5.41
CA ILE A 253 -19.31 -18.13 6.24
C ILE A 253 -20.29 -17.31 5.41
N ASP A 254 -21.40 -16.96 6.03
CA ASP A 254 -22.46 -16.12 5.50
C ASP A 254 -21.98 -14.82 4.85
N ALA A 255 -20.88 -14.26 5.34
CA ALA A 255 -20.33 -12.99 4.85
C ALA A 255 -19.61 -13.18 3.51
N TRP A 256 -18.91 -14.30 3.33
CA TRP A 256 -18.20 -14.63 2.10
C TRP A 256 -19.18 -15.03 0.99
N GLU A 257 -20.12 -15.93 1.27
CA GLU A 257 -21.09 -16.38 0.25
C GLU A 257 -21.98 -15.22 -0.23
N LYS A 258 -22.43 -14.35 0.69
CA LYS A 258 -23.22 -13.17 0.30
C LYS A 258 -22.42 -12.13 -0.46
N LYS A 259 -21.11 -12.08 -0.27
CA LYS A 259 -20.25 -11.14 -0.98
C LYS A 259 -20.10 -11.56 -2.44
N TYR A 260 -19.81 -12.84 -2.69
CA TYR A 260 -19.57 -13.35 -4.03
C TYR A 260 -20.85 -13.77 -4.74
N ALA A 261 -21.63 -14.68 -4.15
CA ALA A 261 -22.86 -15.20 -4.77
C ALA A 261 -24.15 -14.44 -4.41
N GLY A 262 -24.11 -13.55 -3.41
CA GLY A 262 -25.30 -12.81 -2.96
C GLY A 262 -26.36 -13.64 -2.22
N ASN A 263 -26.10 -14.93 -2.01
CA ASN A 263 -26.97 -15.89 -1.31
C ASN A 263 -26.13 -17.01 -0.65
N LEU A 264 -26.79 -17.91 0.08
CA LEU A 264 -26.16 -18.98 0.88
C LEU A 264 -26.38 -20.37 0.26
N SER A 265 -26.34 -20.48 -1.06
CA SER A 265 -26.72 -21.76 -1.71
C SER A 265 -26.10 -22.02 -3.07
N ASP A 266 -25.53 -20.98 -3.69
CA ASP A 266 -24.84 -21.11 -4.97
C ASP A 266 -23.42 -21.66 -4.79
N LEU A 267 -22.73 -21.26 -3.72
CA LEU A 267 -21.46 -21.83 -3.28
C LEU A 267 -21.76 -22.94 -2.27
N ASP A 268 -21.22 -24.15 -2.46
CA ASP A 268 -21.63 -25.33 -1.67
C ASP A 268 -20.45 -25.99 -0.95
N GLY A 269 -20.21 -25.59 0.29
CA GLY A 269 -19.17 -26.17 1.15
C GLY A 269 -19.41 -27.63 1.55
N ASN A 270 -20.62 -28.17 1.34
CA ASN A 270 -20.89 -29.60 1.59
C ASN A 270 -20.44 -30.50 0.44
N ASN A 271 -20.10 -29.92 -0.71
CA ASN A 271 -19.64 -30.64 -1.89
C ASN A 271 -18.21 -30.22 -2.24
N GLU A 272 -17.23 -31.06 -1.87
CA GLU A 272 -15.81 -30.81 -2.15
C GLU A 272 -15.48 -30.72 -3.66
N ASP A 273 -16.38 -31.19 -4.54
CA ASP A 273 -16.24 -31.07 -6.00
C ASP A 273 -17.12 -29.93 -6.57
N ALA A 274 -17.68 -29.05 -5.74
CA ALA A 274 -18.39 -27.86 -6.20
C ALA A 274 -17.40 -26.85 -6.75
N ASP A 275 -17.71 -26.33 -7.93
CA ASP A 275 -16.91 -25.41 -8.73
C ASP A 275 -17.94 -24.61 -9.53
N PHE A 276 -18.32 -23.46 -8.97
CA PHE A 276 -19.50 -22.72 -9.41
C PHE A 276 -19.29 -22.08 -10.79
N ASP A 277 -18.10 -21.54 -11.08
CA ASP A 277 -17.77 -20.85 -12.32
C ASP A 277 -17.01 -21.67 -13.37
N LYS A 278 -16.43 -22.81 -12.98
CA LYS A 278 -15.86 -23.85 -13.85
C LYS A 278 -14.51 -23.51 -14.47
N ASP A 279 -13.66 -22.83 -13.72
CA ASP A 279 -12.24 -22.67 -14.03
C ASP A 279 -11.40 -23.91 -13.67
N GLY A 280 -11.88 -24.74 -12.73
CA GLY A 280 -11.17 -25.91 -12.22
C GLY A 280 -10.67 -25.77 -10.77
N LEU A 281 -10.87 -24.62 -10.13
CA LEU A 281 -10.78 -24.45 -8.68
C LEU A 281 -12.14 -24.76 -8.06
N THR A 282 -12.14 -25.47 -6.93
CA THR A 282 -13.38 -25.73 -6.21
C THR A 282 -13.74 -24.55 -5.31
N ASP A 283 -15.04 -24.32 -5.05
CA ASP A 283 -15.51 -23.26 -4.13
C ASP A 283 -14.76 -23.34 -2.77
N ALA A 284 -14.42 -24.55 -2.34
CA ALA A 284 -13.70 -24.83 -1.10
C ALA A 284 -12.20 -24.48 -1.16
N GLU A 285 -11.56 -24.65 -2.31
CA GLU A 285 -10.19 -24.21 -2.56
C GLU A 285 -10.13 -22.68 -2.55
N GLU A 286 -11.03 -22.02 -3.25
CA GLU A 286 -11.11 -20.57 -3.31
C GLU A 286 -11.46 -19.95 -1.94
N TYR A 287 -12.41 -20.53 -1.21
CA TYR A 287 -12.73 -20.13 0.17
C TYR A 287 -11.50 -20.16 1.08
N LYS A 288 -10.67 -21.18 0.91
CA LYS A 288 -9.49 -21.43 1.75
C LYS A 288 -8.30 -20.57 1.35
N LEU A 289 -8.06 -20.42 0.05
CA LEU A 289 -6.91 -19.69 -0.49
C LEU A 289 -7.17 -18.18 -0.49
N ARG A 290 -8.42 -17.77 -0.75
CA ARG A 290 -8.86 -16.37 -0.86
C ARG A 290 -8.02 -15.56 -1.84
N ILE A 291 -7.78 -16.15 -3.01
CA ILE A 291 -6.99 -15.57 -4.10
C ILE A 291 -7.83 -15.24 -5.34
N SER A 292 -9.06 -15.77 -5.43
CA SER A 292 -9.99 -15.64 -6.55
C SER A 292 -11.43 -15.32 -6.09
N ASP A 293 -12.28 -14.90 -7.03
CA ASP A 293 -13.72 -14.76 -6.93
C ASP A 293 -14.42 -16.05 -7.44
N PRO A 294 -15.08 -16.83 -6.56
CA PRO A 294 -15.68 -18.14 -6.89
C PRO A 294 -16.91 -18.06 -7.81
N THR A 295 -17.16 -16.90 -8.39
CA THR A 295 -18.24 -16.67 -9.35
C THR A 295 -17.75 -16.22 -10.71
N LYS A 296 -16.43 -16.15 -10.89
CA LYS A 296 -15.75 -15.73 -12.10
C LYS A 296 -14.60 -16.69 -12.38
N SER A 297 -14.66 -17.32 -13.54
CA SER A 297 -13.56 -18.17 -13.99
C SER A 297 -12.25 -17.43 -14.30
N ASP A 298 -12.29 -16.10 -14.36
CA ASP A 298 -11.19 -15.17 -14.64
C ASP A 298 -11.49 -13.94 -13.77
N SER A 299 -10.85 -13.91 -12.61
CA SER A 299 -11.22 -13.06 -11.49
C SER A 299 -10.93 -11.58 -11.74
N ASP A 300 -9.79 -11.29 -12.36
CA ASP A 300 -9.31 -9.95 -12.67
C ASP A 300 -9.52 -9.50 -14.14
N ASP A 301 -10.13 -10.37 -14.96
CA ASP A 301 -10.55 -10.13 -16.33
C ASP A 301 -9.36 -9.88 -17.31
N ASP A 302 -8.23 -10.56 -17.11
CA ASP A 302 -7.00 -10.41 -17.90
C ASP A 302 -6.89 -11.36 -19.11
N GLY A 303 -7.69 -12.43 -19.13
CA GLY A 303 -7.74 -13.43 -20.19
C GLY A 303 -7.23 -14.83 -19.82
N LEU A 304 -6.66 -15.03 -18.63
CA LEU A 304 -6.38 -16.34 -18.03
C LEU A 304 -7.49 -16.74 -17.07
N ASP A 305 -7.66 -18.05 -16.87
CA ASP A 305 -8.52 -18.53 -15.79
C ASP A 305 -7.72 -18.75 -14.51
N ASP A 306 -8.36 -18.56 -13.34
CA ASP A 306 -7.65 -18.51 -12.05
C ASP A 306 -6.88 -19.81 -11.76
N PHE A 307 -7.40 -20.95 -12.22
CA PHE A 307 -6.68 -22.22 -12.16
C PHE A 307 -5.38 -22.19 -12.98
N THR A 308 -5.41 -21.68 -14.21
CA THR A 308 -4.25 -21.54 -15.08
C THR A 308 -3.23 -20.60 -14.46
N GLU A 309 -3.67 -19.47 -13.92
CA GLU A 309 -2.79 -18.51 -13.26
C GLU A 309 -2.03 -19.12 -12.08
N ILE A 310 -2.70 -19.93 -11.25
CA ILE A 310 -2.04 -20.66 -10.17
C ILE A 310 -1.00 -21.67 -10.69
N ASP A 311 -1.26 -22.34 -11.83
CA ASP A 311 -0.32 -23.29 -12.45
C ASP A 311 0.91 -22.57 -13.04
N ASP A 312 0.69 -21.40 -13.64
CA ASP A 312 1.71 -20.54 -14.25
C ASP A 312 2.44 -19.65 -13.22
N GLY A 313 1.89 -19.52 -12.01
CA GLY A 313 2.50 -18.81 -10.89
C GLY A 313 2.15 -17.32 -10.78
N THR A 314 1.16 -16.86 -11.56
CA THR A 314 0.60 -15.50 -11.51
C THR A 314 -0.46 -15.36 -10.40
N ASP A 315 -0.96 -14.15 -10.18
CA ASP A 315 -1.94 -13.83 -9.12
C ASP A 315 -3.34 -13.60 -9.72
N PRO A 316 -4.33 -14.50 -9.47
CA PRO A 316 -5.69 -14.37 -10.02
C PRO A 316 -6.47 -13.10 -9.69
N SER A 317 -5.93 -12.27 -8.80
CA SER A 317 -6.53 -11.00 -8.43
C SER A 317 -5.79 -9.79 -9.00
N ASN A 318 -4.77 -10.01 -9.82
CA ASN A 318 -3.89 -8.98 -10.35
C ASN A 318 -3.47 -9.25 -11.81
N ALA A 319 -4.19 -8.59 -12.73
CA ALA A 319 -4.08 -8.74 -14.17
C ALA A 319 -2.71 -8.41 -14.82
N ASP A 320 -1.70 -8.03 -14.03
CA ASP A 320 -0.33 -7.66 -14.43
C ASP A 320 0.58 -8.00 -13.23
N THR A 321 0.97 -9.27 -13.12
CA THR A 321 1.62 -9.84 -11.93
C THR A 321 2.97 -9.18 -11.63
N ASP A 322 3.76 -8.89 -12.66
CA ASP A 322 5.10 -8.32 -12.50
C ASP A 322 5.15 -6.78 -12.62
N GLY A 323 4.07 -6.15 -13.08
CA GLY A 323 3.85 -4.71 -13.07
C GLY A 323 4.57 -3.97 -14.20
N ASP A 324 4.80 -4.63 -15.33
CA ASP A 324 5.52 -4.06 -16.48
C ASP A 324 4.59 -3.34 -17.48
N GLY A 325 3.28 -3.54 -17.34
CA GLY A 325 2.21 -2.95 -18.14
C GLY A 325 1.63 -3.84 -19.25
N LEU A 326 2.07 -5.09 -19.37
CA LEU A 326 1.37 -6.18 -20.08
C LEU A 326 0.37 -6.87 -19.14
N LEU A 327 -0.56 -7.63 -19.72
CA LEU A 327 -1.49 -8.45 -18.93
C LEU A 327 -0.96 -9.88 -18.92
N ASP A 328 -1.10 -10.62 -17.82
CA ASP A 328 -0.54 -11.98 -17.74
C ASP A 328 -1.08 -12.86 -18.88
N GLY A 329 -2.36 -12.70 -19.24
CA GLY A 329 -2.99 -13.41 -20.35
C GLY A 329 -2.46 -13.15 -21.76
N VAL A 330 -1.62 -12.14 -21.98
CA VAL A 330 -0.91 -11.95 -23.27
C VAL A 330 0.51 -12.53 -23.25
N GLU A 331 1.03 -12.89 -22.08
CA GLU A 331 2.41 -13.29 -21.85
C GLU A 331 2.56 -14.81 -21.78
N THR A 332 2.70 -15.43 -22.95
CA THR A 332 2.63 -16.90 -23.07
C THR A 332 3.88 -17.66 -22.63
N ASN A 333 4.92 -16.95 -22.15
CA ASN A 333 6.24 -17.49 -21.79
C ASN A 333 6.83 -18.42 -22.88
N SER A 334 6.51 -18.14 -24.14
CA SER A 334 6.93 -18.95 -25.29
C SER A 334 8.31 -18.58 -25.82
N GLY A 335 8.83 -17.41 -25.41
CA GLY A 335 10.09 -16.82 -25.88
C GLY A 335 10.03 -16.36 -27.33
N THR A 336 8.85 -16.10 -27.88
CA THR A 336 8.66 -15.66 -29.27
C THR A 336 7.52 -14.67 -29.38
N LEU A 337 7.83 -13.44 -29.76
CA LEU A 337 6.83 -12.44 -30.09
C LEU A 337 6.02 -12.84 -31.32
N VAL A 338 4.72 -13.11 -31.13
CA VAL A 338 3.77 -13.38 -32.23
C VAL A 338 3.04 -12.10 -32.62
N ASP A 339 2.38 -11.47 -31.65
CA ASP A 339 1.73 -10.16 -31.75
C ASP A 339 1.45 -9.58 -30.35
N ASN A 340 0.58 -8.58 -30.23
CA ASN A 340 0.30 -7.91 -28.96
C ASN A 340 -0.61 -8.73 -28.02
N ASP A 341 -1.28 -9.77 -28.53
CA ASP A 341 -2.12 -10.67 -27.75
C ASP A 341 -1.38 -11.98 -27.40
N ASP A 342 -0.13 -12.13 -27.86
CA ASP A 342 0.79 -13.24 -27.60
C ASP A 342 2.24 -12.73 -27.74
N THR A 343 2.72 -12.09 -26.67
CA THR A 343 4.03 -11.43 -26.62
C THR A 343 5.19 -12.41 -26.43
N GLY A 344 4.89 -13.61 -25.94
CA GLY A 344 5.88 -14.64 -25.64
C GLY A 344 6.76 -14.36 -24.43
N THR A 345 6.53 -13.26 -23.72
CA THR A 345 7.25 -12.83 -22.51
C THR A 345 6.83 -13.65 -21.29
N ASP A 346 7.58 -13.58 -20.20
CA ASP A 346 7.30 -14.28 -18.95
C ASP A 346 6.49 -13.37 -18.01
N PRO A 347 5.23 -13.69 -17.66
CA PRO A 347 4.35 -12.83 -16.85
C PRO A 347 4.84 -12.58 -15.40
N ASN A 348 5.92 -13.26 -15.01
CA ASN A 348 6.54 -13.12 -13.70
C ASN A 348 7.87 -12.36 -13.77
N ASN A 349 8.24 -11.80 -14.92
CA ASN A 349 9.50 -11.12 -15.14
C ASN A 349 9.38 -9.93 -16.09
N ALA A 350 9.25 -8.75 -15.50
CA ALA A 350 9.05 -7.46 -16.17
C ALA A 350 10.12 -7.02 -17.19
N ASP A 351 11.17 -7.82 -17.43
CA ASP A 351 12.27 -7.61 -18.40
C ASP A 351 12.75 -9.02 -18.80
N THR A 352 12.03 -9.64 -19.75
CA THR A 352 12.15 -11.06 -20.09
C THR A 352 13.53 -11.40 -20.62
N ASP A 353 14.08 -10.58 -21.52
CA ASP A 353 15.39 -10.83 -22.12
C ASP A 353 16.58 -10.25 -21.33
N GLY A 354 16.31 -9.37 -20.36
CA GLY A 354 17.29 -8.83 -19.42
C GLY A 354 18.16 -7.71 -19.99
N ASP A 355 17.69 -6.99 -21.01
CA ASP A 355 18.43 -5.88 -21.64
C ASP A 355 18.30 -4.55 -20.86
N GLY A 356 17.37 -4.48 -19.90
CA GLY A 356 17.09 -3.33 -19.05
C GLY A 356 15.93 -2.45 -19.49
N TYR A 357 15.17 -2.84 -20.52
CA TYR A 357 13.87 -2.30 -20.87
C TYR A 357 12.76 -3.25 -20.41
N MET A 358 11.63 -2.70 -19.96
CA MET A 358 10.49 -3.53 -19.56
C MET A 358 9.72 -4.01 -20.80
N ASP A 359 9.18 -5.23 -20.78
CA ASP A 359 8.60 -5.84 -21.97
C ASP A 359 7.42 -5.02 -22.52
N GLY A 360 6.55 -4.53 -21.65
CA GLY A 360 5.46 -3.60 -22.00
C GLY A 360 5.94 -2.31 -22.67
N ILE A 361 7.11 -1.78 -22.27
CA ILE A 361 7.71 -0.62 -22.92
C ILE A 361 8.22 -0.98 -24.31
N GLU A 362 8.75 -2.18 -24.48
CA GLU A 362 9.27 -2.65 -25.75
C GLU A 362 8.18 -2.84 -26.79
N ILE A 363 7.09 -3.53 -26.42
CA ILE A 363 5.90 -3.70 -27.27
C ILE A 363 5.36 -2.34 -27.72
N VAL A 364 5.25 -1.37 -26.80
CA VAL A 364 4.79 -0.01 -27.12
C VAL A 364 5.74 0.71 -28.10
N ASN A 365 7.05 0.46 -28.01
CA ASN A 365 8.06 1.09 -28.87
C ASN A 365 8.38 0.27 -30.13
N GLY A 366 7.77 -0.90 -30.31
CA GLY A 366 7.93 -1.77 -31.46
C GLY A 366 9.26 -2.52 -31.51
N SER A 367 9.87 -2.75 -30.35
CA SER A 367 10.94 -3.73 -30.15
C SER A 367 10.39 -5.14 -29.88
N ASP A 368 11.27 -6.14 -29.86
CA ASP A 368 10.95 -7.52 -29.51
C ASP A 368 11.51 -7.79 -28.11
N PRO A 369 10.65 -7.96 -27.08
CA PRO A 369 11.07 -8.16 -25.69
C PRO A 369 11.69 -9.52 -25.38
N ASN A 370 11.84 -10.37 -26.41
CA ASN A 370 12.48 -11.67 -26.31
C ASN A 370 13.87 -11.70 -26.98
N ASP A 371 14.40 -10.55 -27.43
CA ASP A 371 15.70 -10.42 -28.10
C ASP A 371 16.48 -9.23 -27.55
N ASP A 372 17.50 -9.52 -26.73
CA ASP A 372 18.37 -8.55 -26.07
C ASP A 372 19.12 -7.57 -27.01
N ASN A 373 19.04 -7.79 -28.33
CA ASN A 373 19.58 -6.90 -29.36
C ASN A 373 18.53 -6.00 -30.02
N SER A 374 17.25 -6.23 -29.74
CA SER A 374 16.11 -5.53 -30.30
C SER A 374 15.60 -4.45 -29.36
N THR A 375 16.46 -3.57 -28.84
CA THR A 375 16.05 -2.56 -27.85
C THR A 375 15.20 -1.42 -28.46
N PRO A 376 14.34 -0.72 -27.68
CA PRO A 376 13.71 0.53 -28.09
C PRO A 376 14.72 1.58 -28.61
N PRO A 377 14.30 2.52 -29.49
CA PRO A 377 15.18 3.62 -29.91
C PRO A 377 15.67 4.39 -28.68
N PRO A 378 16.99 4.60 -28.51
CA PRO A 378 17.51 5.16 -27.27
C PRO A 378 16.99 6.59 -27.06
N LEU A 379 16.33 6.82 -25.93
CA LEU A 379 16.02 8.17 -25.45
C LEU A 379 17.33 8.88 -25.08
N LEU A 380 17.86 9.66 -26.02
CA LEU A 380 19.19 10.27 -25.87
C LEU A 380 19.27 11.30 -24.73
N ALA A 381 18.16 11.97 -24.42
CA ALA A 381 18.08 12.91 -23.30
C ALA A 381 16.63 13.25 -22.93
N TYR A 382 16.36 13.42 -21.65
CA TYR A 382 15.07 13.85 -21.12
C TYR A 382 15.26 14.88 -19.99
N TYR A 383 14.55 16.01 -20.08
CA TYR A 383 14.65 17.10 -19.11
C TYR A 383 13.24 17.49 -18.64
N ASP A 384 12.94 17.16 -17.39
CA ASP A 384 11.68 17.52 -16.73
C ASP A 384 11.72 18.88 -16.00
N PHE A 385 12.94 19.36 -15.72
CA PHE A 385 13.25 20.55 -14.91
C PHE A 385 12.91 20.44 -13.42
N GLU A 386 12.57 19.24 -12.93
CA GLU A 386 12.13 19.05 -11.56
C GLU A 386 13.30 19.03 -10.57
N GLY A 387 13.26 19.97 -9.63
CA GLY A 387 14.30 20.16 -8.63
C GLY A 387 15.60 20.75 -9.18
N ASP A 388 15.66 21.09 -10.46
CA ASP A 388 16.85 21.68 -11.09
C ASP A 388 17.00 23.16 -10.72
N GLN A 389 18.24 23.54 -10.38
CA GLN A 389 18.63 24.89 -9.98
C GLN A 389 20.06 25.21 -10.47
N GLY A 390 20.35 26.50 -10.63
CA GLY A 390 21.69 26.94 -11.03
C GLY A 390 21.93 26.80 -12.54
N ASN A 391 23.10 26.27 -12.91
CA ASN A 391 23.59 26.30 -14.31
C ASN A 391 23.66 24.92 -14.99
N THR A 392 23.16 23.87 -14.33
CA THR A 392 23.13 22.51 -14.86
C THR A 392 21.73 21.96 -14.71
N VAL A 393 21.23 21.32 -15.76
CA VAL A 393 19.95 20.60 -15.77
C VAL A 393 20.27 19.14 -15.94
N LYS A 394 19.76 18.30 -15.03
CA LYS A 394 20.06 16.87 -15.06
C LYS A 394 19.29 16.17 -16.16
N ASP A 395 20.01 15.34 -16.93
CA ASP A 395 19.33 14.37 -17.78
C ASP A 395 18.67 13.31 -16.91
N LYS A 396 17.37 13.13 -17.10
CA LYS A 396 16.56 12.12 -16.42
C LYS A 396 16.49 10.82 -17.22
N GLY A 397 17.01 10.81 -18.45
CA GLY A 397 17.23 9.60 -19.24
C GLY A 397 18.50 8.85 -18.80
N SER A 398 18.66 7.63 -19.32
CA SER A 398 19.70 6.68 -18.88
C SER A 398 21.12 7.06 -19.32
N TRP A 399 21.30 8.06 -20.19
CA TRP A 399 22.58 8.41 -20.80
C TRP A 399 23.37 9.50 -20.04
N GLY A 400 22.74 10.16 -19.07
CA GLY A 400 23.41 11.16 -18.23
C GLY A 400 23.92 12.37 -19.03
N ASN A 401 23.24 12.71 -20.12
CA ASN A 401 23.58 13.84 -20.98
C ASN A 401 23.15 15.17 -20.35
N ASP A 402 23.69 15.47 -19.17
CA ASP A 402 23.41 16.70 -18.41
C ASP A 402 23.59 17.94 -19.31
N ALA A 403 22.63 18.85 -19.21
CA ALA A 403 22.62 20.06 -20.01
C ALA A 403 23.20 21.25 -19.23
N GLU A 404 23.90 22.12 -19.94
CA GLU A 404 24.50 23.34 -19.41
C GLU A 404 23.68 24.58 -19.78
N VAL A 405 23.30 25.36 -18.78
CA VAL A 405 22.68 26.67 -18.99
C VAL A 405 23.73 27.66 -19.50
N THR A 406 23.70 27.95 -20.80
CA THR A 406 24.75 28.78 -21.43
C THR A 406 24.54 30.28 -21.21
N ARG A 407 23.31 30.70 -20.87
CA ARG A 407 22.95 32.11 -20.61
C ARG A 407 22.10 32.24 -19.34
N PRO A 408 22.70 32.09 -18.15
CA PRO A 408 21.94 32.02 -16.89
C PRO A 408 21.19 33.32 -16.55
N GLY A 409 21.61 34.47 -17.07
CA GLY A 409 20.83 35.72 -16.95
C GLY A 409 19.57 35.78 -17.82
N GLN A 410 19.34 34.77 -18.67
CA GLN A 410 18.22 34.67 -19.61
C GLN A 410 17.53 33.29 -19.55
N THR A 411 17.85 32.48 -18.54
CA THR A 411 17.24 31.18 -18.28
C THR A 411 16.97 31.06 -16.79
N ILE A 412 15.73 30.81 -16.41
CA ILE A 412 15.31 30.61 -15.02
C ILE A 412 14.77 29.18 -14.91
N LEU A 413 15.33 28.40 -13.99
CA LEU A 413 14.89 27.02 -13.72
C LEU A 413 13.96 26.96 -12.51
N GLY A 414 13.19 25.88 -12.39
CA GLY A 414 12.36 25.62 -11.21
C GLY A 414 11.17 26.57 -11.04
N ILE A 415 10.62 27.10 -12.14
CA ILE A 415 9.41 27.95 -12.07
C ILE A 415 8.19 27.07 -11.86
N ASN A 416 7.39 27.37 -10.83
CA ASN A 416 6.13 26.67 -10.59
C ASN A 416 5.16 26.81 -11.76
N GLY A 417 4.53 25.69 -12.13
CA GLY A 417 3.55 25.61 -13.22
C GLY A 417 4.14 24.97 -14.47
N GLY A 418 4.64 23.74 -14.31
CA GLY A 418 5.10 22.87 -15.38
C GLY A 418 3.98 22.42 -16.32
N ALA A 419 4.28 21.43 -17.15
CA ALA A 419 3.34 20.91 -18.15
C ALA A 419 2.15 20.20 -17.47
N PRO A 420 0.89 20.66 -17.59
CA PRO A 420 -0.24 20.09 -16.84
C PRO A 420 -0.55 18.63 -17.16
N GLY A 421 -0.14 18.14 -18.33
CA GLY A 421 -0.25 16.73 -18.73
C GLY A 421 1.10 16.06 -18.96
N GLY A 422 2.19 16.63 -18.44
CA GLY A 422 3.48 15.95 -18.42
C GLY A 422 3.55 14.97 -17.24
N SER A 423 4.40 13.95 -17.36
CA SER A 423 4.74 13.00 -16.28
C SER A 423 5.26 13.68 -15.01
N SER A 424 5.77 14.91 -15.16
CA SER A 424 6.39 15.74 -14.14
C SER A 424 5.86 17.20 -14.24
N PRO A 425 4.73 17.53 -13.59
CA PRO A 425 4.01 18.77 -13.87
C PRO A 425 4.36 19.96 -12.95
N SER A 426 5.29 19.80 -12.00
CA SER A 426 5.45 20.76 -10.90
C SER A 426 6.19 22.02 -11.35
N THR A 427 7.33 21.88 -12.02
CA THR A 427 8.19 23.01 -12.40
C THR A 427 8.58 23.02 -13.87
N ALA A 428 9.13 24.15 -14.34
CA ALA A 428 9.57 24.35 -15.72
C ALA A 428 10.77 25.30 -15.79
N ALA A 429 11.40 25.35 -16.97
CA ALA A 429 12.38 26.36 -17.34
C ALA A 429 11.77 27.48 -18.18
N ASP A 430 12.06 28.73 -17.83
CA ASP A 430 11.72 29.91 -18.61
C ASP A 430 12.93 30.44 -19.38
N PHE A 431 12.80 30.50 -20.70
CA PHE A 431 13.84 30.92 -21.64
C PHE A 431 13.55 32.31 -22.21
N GLN A 432 14.21 33.32 -21.67
CA GLN A 432 14.14 34.71 -22.13
C GLN A 432 15.24 35.02 -23.16
N GLY A 433 15.44 34.10 -24.10
CA GLY A 433 16.54 34.11 -25.09
C GLY A 433 17.80 33.37 -24.65
N GLY A 434 17.78 32.75 -23.46
CA GLY A 434 18.75 31.74 -23.06
C GLY A 434 18.47 30.37 -23.69
N PHE A 435 19.38 29.42 -23.49
CA PHE A 435 19.25 28.06 -24.00
C PHE A 435 20.12 27.10 -23.19
N LEU A 436 19.81 25.81 -23.34
CA LEU A 436 20.61 24.71 -22.84
C LEU A 436 21.54 24.19 -23.92
N ASN A 437 22.80 23.96 -23.57
CA ASN A 437 23.75 23.22 -24.39
C ASN A 437 23.85 21.79 -23.87
N ILE A 438 23.71 20.81 -24.75
CA ILE A 438 23.72 19.39 -24.39
C ILE A 438 24.95 18.75 -25.04
N PRO A 439 26.14 18.81 -24.41
CA PRO A 439 27.38 18.40 -25.05
C PRO A 439 27.47 16.89 -25.33
N GLY A 440 26.70 16.07 -24.61
CA GLY A 440 26.71 14.61 -24.74
C GLY A 440 25.85 14.06 -25.89
N VAL A 441 25.01 14.89 -26.53
CA VAL A 441 24.17 14.47 -27.66
C VAL A 441 24.81 14.90 -28.99
N ASP A 442 25.38 13.93 -29.72
CA ASP A 442 25.99 14.17 -31.03
C ASP A 442 24.96 14.05 -32.17
N MET A 443 24.68 15.17 -32.85
CA MET A 443 23.76 15.24 -33.99
C MET A 443 24.43 14.99 -35.34
N SER A 444 25.73 14.65 -35.39
CA SER A 444 26.52 14.51 -36.62
C SER A 444 25.92 13.53 -37.63
N LYS A 445 25.42 12.37 -37.17
CA LYS A 445 24.81 11.32 -38.01
C LYS A 445 23.49 11.76 -38.66
N VAL A 446 22.70 12.58 -37.97
CA VAL A 446 21.46 13.17 -38.50
C VAL A 446 21.80 14.11 -39.67
N ILE A 447 22.86 14.89 -39.52
CA ILE A 447 23.27 15.92 -40.48
C ILE A 447 23.93 15.30 -41.72
N SER A 448 24.63 14.17 -41.59
CA SER A 448 25.29 13.48 -42.70
C SER A 448 24.34 12.67 -43.58
N GLY A 449 23.03 12.69 -43.30
CA GLY A 449 21.98 12.15 -44.19
C GLY A 449 21.54 10.72 -43.89
N GLU A 450 22.02 10.10 -42.81
CA GLU A 450 21.67 8.72 -42.43
C GLU A 450 20.88 8.63 -41.11
N GLY A 451 20.73 9.74 -40.37
CA GLY A 451 20.03 9.74 -39.08
C GLY A 451 18.61 10.33 -39.14
N SER A 452 17.67 9.64 -38.51
CA SER A 452 16.35 10.18 -38.13
C SER A 452 16.42 10.82 -36.75
N TYR A 453 15.50 11.74 -36.44
CA TYR A 453 15.38 12.31 -35.11
C TYR A 453 13.92 12.55 -34.75
N THR A 454 13.62 12.42 -33.46
CA THR A 454 12.37 12.86 -32.84
C THR A 454 12.74 13.83 -31.72
N LEU A 455 12.08 14.99 -31.69
CA LEU A 455 12.26 16.00 -30.66
C LEU A 455 10.88 16.45 -30.20
N ALA A 456 10.63 16.38 -28.91
CA ALA A 456 9.34 16.72 -28.32
C ALA A 456 9.55 17.60 -27.09
N ALA A 457 8.63 18.55 -26.88
CA ALA A 457 8.57 19.35 -25.66
C ALA A 457 7.17 19.90 -25.46
N TRP A 458 6.78 20.00 -24.20
CA TRP A 458 5.72 20.92 -23.79
C TRP A 458 6.24 22.35 -23.87
N ILE A 459 5.49 23.24 -24.54
CA ILE A 459 5.87 24.65 -24.71
C ILE A 459 4.76 25.56 -24.23
N LYS A 460 5.14 26.69 -23.61
CA LYS A 460 4.23 27.77 -23.22
C LYS A 460 4.76 29.11 -23.74
N PRO A 461 4.59 29.41 -25.04
CA PRO A 461 5.18 30.60 -25.64
C PRO A 461 4.56 31.88 -25.06
N SER A 462 5.40 32.80 -24.60
CA SER A 462 4.98 34.17 -24.21
C SER A 462 5.05 35.17 -25.36
N ASP A 463 5.76 34.82 -26.44
CA ASP A 463 5.91 35.61 -27.67
C ASP A 463 5.97 34.67 -28.90
N LEU A 464 4.98 34.80 -29.78
CA LEU A 464 4.87 34.06 -31.05
C LEU A 464 5.38 34.83 -32.27
N GLY A 465 5.88 36.06 -32.08
CA GLY A 465 6.38 36.91 -33.15
C GLY A 465 7.76 36.51 -33.66
N GLY A 466 8.00 36.74 -34.96
CA GLY A 466 9.32 36.50 -35.57
C GLY A 466 9.74 35.02 -35.59
N ASN A 467 11.05 34.76 -35.48
CA ASN A 467 11.60 33.41 -35.40
C ASN A 467 11.98 33.10 -33.95
N LYS A 468 11.47 31.97 -33.42
CA LYS A 468 11.83 31.42 -32.11
C LYS A 468 12.29 29.98 -32.31
N PHE A 469 13.50 29.62 -31.89
CA PHE A 469 14.00 28.25 -32.03
C PHE A 469 13.88 27.53 -30.70
N LEU A 470 13.30 26.33 -30.75
CA LEU A 470 13.11 25.42 -29.61
C LEU A 470 14.22 24.39 -29.57
N PHE A 471 14.51 23.78 -30.72
CA PHE A 471 15.58 22.81 -30.88
C PHE A 471 16.49 23.20 -32.02
N GLY A 472 17.78 22.88 -31.89
CA GLY A 472 18.76 23.13 -32.92
C GLY A 472 20.11 22.58 -32.53
N GLN A 473 21.11 22.93 -33.32
CA GLN A 473 22.49 22.52 -33.10
C GLN A 473 23.44 23.72 -33.15
N SER A 474 24.66 23.50 -32.69
CA SER A 474 25.72 24.52 -32.66
C SER A 474 26.31 24.85 -34.05
N SER A 475 26.05 24.01 -35.05
CA SER A 475 26.39 24.25 -36.46
C SER A 475 25.14 24.46 -37.31
N GLN A 476 25.27 25.01 -38.53
CA GLN A 476 24.10 25.13 -39.42
C GLN A 476 23.63 23.75 -39.89
N GLY A 477 22.31 23.51 -39.86
CA GLY A 477 21.69 22.30 -40.43
C GLY A 477 20.25 22.09 -39.95
N ILE A 478 20.04 21.93 -38.63
CA ILE A 478 18.72 21.72 -38.03
C ILE A 478 18.32 22.95 -37.20
N HIS A 479 17.09 23.44 -37.41
CA HIS A 479 16.44 24.39 -36.50
C HIS A 479 14.93 24.19 -36.51
N ASN A 480 14.38 23.81 -35.35
CA ASN A 480 12.96 23.57 -35.16
C ASN A 480 12.41 24.57 -34.15
N GLY A 481 11.21 25.09 -34.37
CA GLY A 481 10.70 26.18 -33.55
C GLY A 481 9.38 26.77 -34.02
N ILE A 482 9.21 28.07 -33.79
CA ILE A 482 8.05 28.87 -34.20
C ILE A 482 8.52 29.92 -35.21
N ARG A 483 7.85 29.99 -36.37
CA ARG A 483 8.13 30.99 -37.42
C ARG A 483 6.83 31.47 -38.05
N ASN A 484 6.95 32.44 -38.95
CA ASN A 484 5.85 32.95 -39.78
C ASN A 484 4.65 33.43 -38.95
N ASN A 485 4.93 34.08 -37.82
CA ASN A 485 3.94 34.56 -36.86
C ASN A 485 3.05 33.41 -36.33
N GLY A 486 3.65 32.48 -35.58
CA GLY A 486 2.91 31.52 -34.76
C GLY A 486 2.77 30.11 -35.32
N TYR A 487 3.41 29.73 -36.42
CA TYR A 487 3.39 28.32 -36.86
C TYR A 487 4.56 27.55 -36.27
N LEU A 488 4.32 26.33 -35.80
CA LEU A 488 5.39 25.37 -35.61
C LEU A 488 6.10 25.14 -36.94
N HIS A 489 7.42 25.05 -36.89
CA HIS A 489 8.28 25.04 -38.05
C HIS A 489 9.42 24.05 -37.88
N GLN A 490 9.62 23.25 -38.90
CA GLN A 490 10.75 22.33 -39.02
C GLN A 490 11.60 22.76 -40.21
N ALA A 491 12.93 22.80 -40.02
CA ALA A 491 13.86 23.10 -41.09
C ALA A 491 15.11 22.22 -41.04
N HIS A 492 15.47 21.69 -42.21
CA HIS A 492 16.69 20.91 -42.43
C HIS A 492 17.37 21.34 -43.74
N TRP A 493 18.60 21.86 -43.67
CA TRP A 493 19.41 22.26 -44.85
C TRP A 493 18.68 23.09 -45.91
N GLY A 494 17.85 24.05 -45.50
CA GLY A 494 17.12 24.95 -46.39
C GLY A 494 15.82 24.38 -46.97
N ALA A 495 15.44 23.16 -46.58
CA ALA A 495 14.07 22.68 -46.71
C ALA A 495 13.29 23.02 -45.43
N ASP A 496 12.26 23.82 -45.60
CA ASP A 496 11.51 24.46 -44.52
C ASP A 496 10.03 24.06 -44.65
N THR A 497 9.42 23.55 -43.58
CA THR A 497 8.00 23.18 -43.55
C THR A 497 7.30 23.76 -42.33
N ASN A 498 6.14 24.39 -42.53
CA ASN A 498 5.27 24.81 -41.43
C ASN A 498 4.30 23.68 -41.08
N GLY A 499 3.98 23.56 -39.79
CA GLY A 499 2.81 22.81 -39.34
C GLY A 499 1.52 23.43 -39.86
N ALA A 500 0.44 22.65 -39.81
CA ALA A 500 -0.87 23.09 -40.31
C ALA A 500 -1.54 24.17 -39.43
N THR A 501 -1.24 24.17 -38.13
CA THR A 501 -1.92 25.01 -37.13
C THR A 501 -1.11 26.25 -36.79
N ASN A 502 -1.79 27.41 -36.74
CA ASN A 502 -1.24 28.65 -36.16
C ASN A 502 -1.55 28.69 -34.66
N LEU A 503 -0.57 29.04 -33.84
CA LEU A 503 -0.67 29.08 -32.39
C LEU A 503 -1.23 30.41 -31.82
N ASN A 504 -1.49 31.43 -32.66
CA ASN A 504 -2.12 32.69 -32.23
C ASN A 504 -3.62 32.60 -31.98
#